data_AF-A0A970NVA5-F1
#
_entry.id   AF-A0A970NVA5-F1
#
_cell.length_a   1.000
_cell.length_b   1.000
_cell.length_c   1.000
_cell.angle_alpha   90.00
_cell.angle_beta   90.00
_cell.angle_gamma   90.00
#
_symmetry.space_group_name_H-M   'P 1'
#
loop_
_entity.id
_entity.type
_entity.pdbx_description
1 polymer ?
#
loop_
_entity_poly.entity_id
_entity_poly.type
_entity_poly.pdbx_seq_one_letter_code
_entity_poly.pdbx_strand_id
1 'polypeptide(L)'
;MEKKANREIRKKEILDAAKKVFLRKGFDTTTMEDIIVETSLSRGGFYYYYKNTEDILLDLMREGNVYRMTKMNEFMATYDGQLDHQSLAEMLVDKMLDNNEFMSLYVIYLQAMKNNEKLKKLYSVLVDETLYSEYGGDINGTKLGDFEYCTTDLFIYLMNTVILGCEILDARETYLKNRGFFVDVVKFYFKYYEKGKVK
;
A
#
# COMPACT_ATOMS: atom_id res chain seq x y z
N MET A 1 -4.47 5.54 30.37
CA MET A 1 -5.03 5.98 29.07
C MET A 1 -4.21 7.12 28.46
N GLU A 2 -3.88 8.17 29.22
CA GLU A 2 -3.10 9.34 28.76
C GLU A 2 -1.71 9.03 28.19
N LYS A 3 -0.92 8.14 28.83
CA LYS A 3 0.41 7.73 28.31
C LYS A 3 0.35 7.02 26.94
N LYS A 4 -0.71 6.24 26.68
CA LYS A 4 -0.90 5.55 25.39
C LYS A 4 -1.28 6.55 24.30
N ALA A 5 -2.20 7.46 24.59
CA ALA A 5 -2.59 8.52 23.68
C ALA A 5 -1.39 9.41 23.29
N ASN A 6 -0.55 9.79 24.26
CA ASN A 6 0.67 10.55 23.98
C ASN A 6 1.65 9.76 23.10
N ARG A 7 1.80 8.45 23.31
CA ARG A 7 2.66 7.59 22.47
C ARG A 7 2.20 7.57 21.01
N GLU A 8 0.90 7.39 20.77
CA GLU A 8 0.35 7.37 19.39
C GLU A 8 0.47 8.72 18.71
N ILE A 9 0.25 9.83 19.43
CA ILE A 9 0.44 11.19 18.90
C ILE A 9 1.89 11.39 18.45
N ARG A 10 2.87 10.98 19.26
CA ARG A 10 4.29 11.10 18.91
C ARG A 10 4.71 10.19 17.77
N LYS A 11 4.17 8.96 17.73
CA LYS A 11 4.39 8.05 16.60
C LYS A 11 3.86 8.65 15.31
N LYS A 12 2.64 9.19 15.33
CA LYS A 12 2.01 9.86 14.18
C LYS A 12 2.82 11.08 13.72
N GLU A 13 3.29 11.91 14.65
CA GLU A 13 4.17 13.04 14.34
C GLU A 13 5.43 12.61 13.57
N ILE A 14 6.07 11.52 14.01
CA ILE A 14 7.25 10.96 13.33
C ILE A 14 6.88 10.45 11.92
N LEU A 15 5.77 9.72 11.78
CA LEU A 15 5.33 9.18 10.49
C LEU A 15 4.96 10.29 9.51
N ASP A 16 4.26 11.33 9.96
CA ASP A 16 3.91 12.50 9.14
C ASP A 16 5.16 13.26 8.68
N ALA A 17 6.17 13.41 9.54
CA ALA A 17 7.46 13.98 9.18
C ALA A 17 8.21 13.10 8.17
N ALA A 18 8.31 11.79 8.45
CA ALA A 18 9.00 10.84 7.59
C ALA A 18 8.39 10.76 6.20
N LYS A 19 7.06 10.72 6.09
CA LYS A 19 6.34 10.75 4.82
C LYS A 19 6.78 11.94 3.97
N LYS A 20 6.81 13.15 4.53
CA LYS A 20 7.25 14.36 3.80
C LYS A 20 8.69 14.23 3.32
N VAL A 21 9.59 13.72 4.16
CA VAL A 21 11.01 13.56 3.81
C VAL A 21 11.18 12.51 2.71
N PHE A 22 10.55 11.34 2.83
CA PHE A 22 10.61 10.28 1.81
C PHE A 22 10.06 10.74 0.47
N LEU A 23 8.90 11.41 0.44
CA LEU A 23 8.33 11.95 -0.80
C LEU A 23 9.23 13.00 -1.46
N ARG A 24 9.99 13.77 -0.66
CA ARG A 24 10.89 14.82 -1.15
C ARG A 24 12.25 14.29 -1.61
N LYS A 25 12.81 13.27 -0.93
CA LYS A 25 14.20 12.82 -1.10
C LYS A 25 14.34 11.40 -1.65
N GLY A 26 13.27 10.62 -1.66
CA GLY A 26 13.32 9.16 -1.80
C GLY A 26 13.87 8.47 -0.55
N PHE A 27 13.91 7.14 -0.56
CA PHE A 27 14.38 6.36 0.60
C PHE A 27 15.90 6.39 0.76
N ASP A 28 16.65 6.09 -0.31
CA ASP A 28 18.11 5.86 -0.24
C ASP A 28 18.92 7.07 0.24
N THR A 29 18.40 8.29 0.06
CA THR A 29 19.07 9.53 0.50
C THR A 29 18.53 10.09 1.82
N THR A 30 17.52 9.43 2.40
CA THR A 30 16.91 9.85 3.67
C THR A 30 17.66 9.26 4.85
N THR A 31 18.03 10.12 5.80
CA THR A 31 18.66 9.76 7.07
C THR A 31 17.67 9.92 8.23
N MET A 32 18.02 9.34 9.38
CA MET A 32 17.24 9.54 10.61
C MET A 32 17.24 11.03 11.01
N GLU A 33 18.36 11.72 10.84
CA GLU A 33 18.51 13.14 11.12
C GLU A 33 17.59 14.01 10.27
N ASP A 34 17.44 13.71 8.98
CA ASP A 34 16.50 14.43 8.10
C ASP A 34 15.06 14.40 8.63
N ILE A 35 14.66 13.28 9.25
CA ILE A 35 13.32 13.12 9.81
C ILE A 35 13.24 13.79 11.18
N ILE A 36 14.25 13.62 12.04
CA ILE A 36 14.29 14.20 13.39
C ILE A 36 14.09 15.72 13.35
N VAL A 37 14.76 16.43 12.44
CA VAL A 37 14.68 17.90 12.33
C VAL A 37 13.30 18.41 11.89
N GLU A 38 12.47 17.54 11.31
CA GLU A 38 11.08 17.84 10.90
C GLU A 38 10.06 17.53 12.02
N THR A 39 10.54 17.09 13.20
CA THR A 39 9.70 16.81 14.38
C THR A 39 9.99 17.76 15.54
N SER A 40 9.06 17.86 16.49
CA SER A 40 9.27 18.57 17.76
C SER A 40 10.01 17.72 18.82
N LEU A 41 10.35 16.46 18.51
CA LEU A 41 10.97 15.55 19.46
C LEU A 41 12.48 15.84 19.60
N SER A 42 13.01 15.62 20.80
CA SER A 42 14.45 15.52 20.97
C SER A 42 15.00 14.28 20.24
N ARG A 43 16.30 14.29 19.91
CA ARG A 43 16.99 13.15 19.30
C ARG A 43 16.75 11.86 20.09
N GLY A 44 16.98 11.88 21.41
CA GLY A 44 16.73 10.72 22.27
C GLY A 44 15.26 10.29 22.31
N GLY A 45 14.33 11.26 22.30
CA GLY A 45 12.90 11.01 22.21
C GLY A 45 12.48 10.33 20.91
N PHE A 46 13.06 10.72 19.78
CA PHE A 46 12.81 10.09 18.48
C PHE A 46 13.31 8.64 18.45
N TYR A 47 14.57 8.42 18.87
CA TYR A 47 15.17 7.08 18.88
C TYR A 47 14.52 6.11 19.89
N TYR A 48 13.65 6.59 20.77
CA TYR A 48 12.78 5.72 21.57
C TYR A 48 11.74 4.98 20.71
N TYR A 49 11.23 5.61 19.65
CA TYR A 49 10.19 5.05 18.77
C TYR A 49 10.77 4.24 17.62
N TYR A 50 11.78 4.77 16.95
CA TYR A 50 12.35 4.15 15.74
C TYR A 50 13.87 4.07 15.81
N LYS A 51 14.41 2.96 15.28
CA LYS A 51 15.86 2.70 15.26
C LYS A 51 16.48 2.94 13.90
N ASN A 52 15.69 2.89 12.83
CA ASN A 52 16.13 3.01 11.45
C ASN A 52 14.97 3.46 10.56
N THR A 53 15.28 3.86 9.33
CA THR A 53 14.31 4.36 8.35
C THR A 53 13.45 3.24 7.77
N GLU A 54 13.92 2.00 7.73
CA GLU A 54 13.13 0.85 7.27
C GLU A 54 11.92 0.58 8.16
N ASP A 55 12.08 0.66 9.47
CA ASP A 55 10.99 0.44 10.43
C ASP A 55 9.92 1.54 10.30
N ILE A 56 10.35 2.78 10.01
CA ILE A 56 9.45 3.91 9.75
C ILE A 56 8.70 3.69 8.43
N LEU A 57 9.41 3.33 7.37
CA LEU A 57 8.81 3.08 6.05
C LEU A 57 7.82 1.91 6.11
N LEU A 58 8.13 0.85 6.86
CA LEU A 58 7.22 -0.28 7.08
C LEU A 58 5.90 0.16 7.73
N ASP A 59 5.98 0.98 8.77
CA ASP A 59 4.77 1.50 9.42
C ASP A 59 3.97 2.44 8.51
N LEU A 60 4.64 3.21 7.63
CA LEU A 60 3.95 3.98 6.58
C LEU A 60 3.25 3.08 5.56
N MET A 61 3.82 1.92 5.21
CA MET A 61 3.13 0.95 4.35
C MET A 61 1.85 0.44 5.01
N ARG A 62 1.90 0.17 6.31
CA ARG A 62 0.71 -0.23 7.09
C ARG A 62 -0.34 0.87 7.17
N GLU A 63 0.05 2.14 7.34
CA GLU A 63 -0.90 3.25 7.24
C GLU A 63 -1.56 3.33 5.85
N GLY A 64 -0.78 3.09 4.79
CA GLY A 64 -1.29 2.97 3.44
C GLY A 64 -2.27 1.80 3.26
N ASN A 65 -2.01 0.65 3.90
CA ASN A 65 -2.94 -0.49 3.90
C ASN A 65 -4.28 -0.10 4.55
N VAL A 66 -4.24 0.57 5.69
CA VAL A 66 -5.45 1.05 6.39
C VAL A 66 -6.24 2.02 5.52
N TYR A 67 -5.57 3.02 4.91
CA TYR A 67 -6.20 3.96 3.99
C TYR A 67 -6.93 3.24 2.84
N ARG A 68 -6.25 2.28 2.18
CA ARG A 68 -6.83 1.53 1.07
C ARG A 68 -8.06 0.72 1.49
N MET A 69 -8.01 0.11 2.66
CA MET A 69 -9.15 -0.63 3.18
C MET A 69 -10.34 0.26 3.53
N THR A 70 -10.10 1.47 4.05
CA THR A 70 -11.16 2.48 4.21
C THR A 70 -11.81 2.80 2.87
N LYS A 71 -11.02 3.00 1.80
CA LYS A 71 -11.56 3.26 0.45
C LYS A 71 -12.36 2.10 -0.13
N MET A 72 -11.90 0.87 0.07
CA MET A 72 -12.63 -0.32 -0.36
C MET A 72 -13.99 -0.45 0.36
N ASN A 73 -14.02 -0.18 1.66
CA ASN A 73 -15.26 -0.20 2.43
C ASN A 73 -16.21 0.95 2.06
N GLU A 74 -15.69 2.15 1.78
CA GLU A 74 -16.48 3.28 1.25
C GLU A 74 -17.13 2.92 -0.09
N PHE A 75 -16.38 2.30 -1.01
CA PHE A 75 -16.91 1.84 -2.30
C PHE A 75 -18.05 0.83 -2.11
N MET A 76 -17.82 -0.22 -1.30
CA MET A 76 -18.81 -1.27 -1.07
C MET A 76 -20.07 -0.78 -0.36
N ALA A 77 -19.98 0.25 0.49
CA ALA A 77 -21.15 0.86 1.11
C ALA A 77 -22.10 1.52 0.10
N THR A 78 -21.59 1.86 -1.09
CA THR A 78 -22.37 2.49 -2.17
C THR A 78 -22.71 1.54 -3.31
N TYR A 79 -22.19 0.32 -3.29
CA TYR A 79 -22.37 -0.68 -4.34
C TYR A 79 -23.63 -1.51 -4.07
N ASP A 80 -24.57 -1.49 -5.00
CA ASP A 80 -25.89 -2.17 -4.89
C ASP A 80 -25.82 -3.69 -5.16
N GLY A 81 -24.60 -4.25 -5.31
CA GLY A 81 -24.37 -5.65 -5.66
C GLY A 81 -23.59 -6.43 -4.59
N GLN A 82 -23.39 -7.72 -4.84
CA GLN A 82 -22.50 -8.55 -4.05
C GLN A 82 -21.03 -8.30 -4.44
N LEU A 83 -20.11 -8.77 -3.59
CA LEU A 83 -18.69 -8.83 -3.93
C LEU A 83 -18.48 -9.94 -4.97
N ASP A 84 -18.56 -9.57 -6.25
CA ASP A 84 -18.47 -10.43 -7.42
C ASP A 84 -17.23 -10.07 -8.26
N HIS A 85 -17.01 -10.77 -9.38
CA HIS A 85 -15.87 -10.48 -10.24
C HIS A 85 -15.88 -9.07 -10.84
N GLN A 86 -17.06 -8.46 -11.02
CA GLN A 86 -17.16 -7.12 -11.57
C GLN A 86 -16.72 -6.09 -10.53
N SER A 87 -17.32 -6.11 -9.35
CA SER A 87 -16.99 -5.17 -8.27
C SER A 87 -15.55 -5.33 -7.83
N LEU A 88 -15.06 -6.56 -7.66
CA LEU A 88 -13.68 -6.79 -7.27
C LEU A 88 -12.69 -6.31 -8.33
N ALA A 89 -12.96 -6.51 -9.62
CA ALA A 89 -12.11 -5.99 -10.68
C ALA A 89 -12.09 -4.45 -10.71
N GLU A 90 -13.23 -3.80 -10.54
CA GLU A 90 -13.32 -2.34 -10.43
C GLU A 90 -12.53 -1.83 -9.23
N MET A 91 -12.71 -2.43 -8.05
CA MET A 91 -11.99 -2.06 -6.83
C MET A 91 -10.47 -2.22 -6.97
N LEU A 92 -10.01 -3.30 -7.61
CA LEU A 92 -8.59 -3.53 -7.81
C LEU A 92 -7.99 -2.57 -8.84
N VAL A 93 -8.73 -2.23 -9.90
CA VAL A 93 -8.31 -1.21 -10.86
C VAL A 93 -8.26 0.17 -10.22
N ASP A 94 -9.28 0.55 -9.46
CA ASP A 94 -9.28 1.83 -8.74
C ASP A 94 -8.15 1.88 -7.72
N LYS A 95 -7.87 0.78 -7.02
CA LYS A 95 -6.70 0.64 -6.15
C LYS A 95 -5.39 0.86 -6.91
N MET A 96 -5.22 0.30 -8.10
CA MET A 96 -4.00 0.47 -8.91
C MET A 96 -3.82 1.90 -9.43
N LEU A 97 -4.93 2.61 -9.67
CA LEU A 97 -4.96 3.93 -10.31
C LEU A 97 -5.18 5.09 -9.32
N ASP A 98 -5.31 4.78 -8.02
CA ASP A 98 -5.51 5.78 -6.97
C ASP A 98 -4.40 6.85 -6.98
N ASN A 99 -4.77 8.10 -6.74
CA ASN A 99 -3.86 9.24 -6.78
C ASN A 99 -3.75 9.85 -5.39
N ASN A 100 -2.82 9.32 -4.60
CA ASN A 100 -2.54 9.79 -3.25
C ASN A 100 -1.08 9.53 -2.85
N GLU A 101 -0.64 10.18 -1.78
CA GLU A 101 0.73 10.11 -1.28
C GLU A 101 1.20 8.68 -0.92
N PHE A 102 0.29 7.79 -0.53
CA PHE A 102 0.67 6.40 -0.20
C PHE A 102 1.07 5.59 -1.42
N MET A 103 0.56 5.93 -2.61
CA MET A 103 0.96 5.26 -3.86
C MET A 103 2.40 5.63 -4.22
N SER A 104 2.76 6.91 -4.09
CA SER A 104 4.13 7.38 -4.26
C SER A 104 5.08 6.77 -3.22
N LEU A 105 4.67 6.70 -1.95
CA LEU A 105 5.44 6.02 -0.90
C LEU A 105 5.64 4.53 -1.18
N TYR A 106 4.61 3.85 -1.70
CA TYR A 106 4.69 2.44 -2.05
C TYR A 106 5.69 2.20 -3.18
N VAL A 107 5.72 3.07 -4.18
CA VAL A 107 6.72 2.99 -5.26
C VAL A 107 8.13 3.25 -4.74
N ILE A 108 8.31 4.22 -3.84
CA ILE A 108 9.60 4.43 -3.16
C ILE A 108 10.03 3.15 -2.44
N TYR A 109 9.12 2.48 -1.74
CA TYR A 109 9.39 1.21 -1.07
C TYR A 109 9.79 0.11 -2.07
N LEU A 110 9.03 -0.09 -3.15
CA LEU A 110 9.34 -1.08 -4.20
C LEU A 110 10.72 -0.85 -4.84
N GLN A 111 11.09 0.41 -5.08
CA GLN A 111 12.41 0.77 -5.61
C GLN A 111 13.52 0.47 -4.61
N ALA A 112 13.34 0.86 -3.34
CA ALA A 112 14.33 0.66 -2.27
C ALA A 112 14.63 -0.82 -2.01
N MET A 113 13.63 -1.71 -2.17
CA MET A 113 13.81 -3.17 -2.06
C MET A 113 14.91 -3.73 -2.98
N LYS A 114 15.18 -3.07 -4.11
CA LYS A 114 16.22 -3.51 -5.05
C LYS A 114 17.60 -3.61 -4.38
N ASN A 115 17.90 -2.69 -3.47
CA ASN A 115 19.21 -2.54 -2.84
C ASN A 115 19.15 -2.73 -1.31
N ASN A 116 18.00 -3.05 -0.74
CA ASN A 116 17.81 -3.21 0.70
C ASN A 116 17.20 -4.57 1.06
N GLU A 117 18.04 -5.50 1.51
CA GLU A 117 17.64 -6.86 1.89
C GLU A 117 16.66 -6.92 3.07
N LYS A 118 16.68 -5.93 3.97
CA LYS A 118 15.70 -5.85 5.07
C LYS A 118 14.31 -5.53 4.53
N LEU A 119 14.20 -4.51 3.67
CA LEU A 119 12.92 -4.16 3.02
C LEU A 119 12.40 -5.30 2.15
N LYS A 120 13.30 -6.01 1.46
CA LYS A 120 12.96 -7.18 0.63
C LYS A 120 12.37 -8.31 1.46
N LYS A 121 12.92 -8.61 2.63
CA LYS A 121 12.36 -9.60 3.57
C LYS A 121 11.00 -9.17 4.15
N LEU A 122 10.78 -7.87 4.32
CA LEU A 122 9.51 -7.33 4.80
C LEU A 122 8.40 -7.36 3.73
N TYR A 123 8.74 -7.54 2.44
CA TYR A 123 7.77 -7.54 1.36
C TYR A 123 6.73 -8.66 1.52
N SER A 124 7.17 -9.88 1.80
CA SER A 124 6.25 -11.01 2.02
C SER A 124 5.36 -10.78 3.24
N VAL A 125 5.88 -10.14 4.28
CA VAL A 125 5.11 -9.77 5.48
C VAL A 125 4.02 -8.77 5.11
N LEU A 126 4.34 -7.73 4.35
CA LEU A 126 3.36 -6.72 3.92
C LEU A 126 2.31 -7.30 2.97
N VAL A 127 2.69 -8.21 2.07
CA VAL A 127 1.76 -8.94 1.20
C VAL A 127 0.79 -9.76 2.05
N ASP A 128 1.32 -10.56 2.99
CA ASP A 128 0.52 -11.39 3.90
C ASP A 128 -0.43 -10.54 4.77
N GLU A 129 0.10 -9.47 5.38
CA GLU A 129 -0.69 -8.50 6.16
C GLU A 129 -1.81 -7.86 5.32
N THR A 130 -1.57 -7.60 4.03
CA THR A 130 -2.57 -7.03 3.11
C THR A 130 -3.64 -8.05 2.70
N LEU A 131 -3.26 -9.32 2.52
CA LEU A 131 -4.17 -10.38 2.07
C LEU A 131 -5.01 -10.92 3.23
N TYR A 132 -4.41 -11.13 4.40
CA TYR A 132 -5.02 -11.89 5.49
C TYR A 132 -5.30 -11.07 6.77
N SER A 133 -5.01 -9.77 6.71
CA SER A 133 -5.47 -8.72 7.65
C SER A 133 -4.97 -8.85 9.11
N GLU A 134 -3.72 -8.47 9.37
CA GLU A 134 -3.35 -7.94 10.71
C GLU A 134 -3.67 -6.43 10.82
N TYR A 135 -3.71 -5.70 9.69
CA TYR A 135 -4.01 -4.27 9.62
C TYR A 135 -4.94 -3.96 8.44
N GLY A 136 -6.11 -3.38 8.70
CA GLY A 136 -7.01 -2.86 7.66
C GLY A 136 -8.43 -3.41 7.63
N GLY A 137 -8.77 -4.44 8.42
CA GLY A 137 -10.13 -4.99 8.41
C GLY A 137 -10.45 -5.77 7.14
N ASP A 138 -11.70 -6.21 7.02
CA ASP A 138 -12.23 -6.96 5.89
C ASP A 138 -13.16 -6.09 5.03
N ILE A 139 -13.53 -6.61 3.86
CA ILE A 139 -14.54 -6.02 2.98
C ILE A 139 -15.85 -6.77 3.26
N ASN A 140 -16.76 -6.17 4.03
CA ASN A 140 -18.03 -6.80 4.42
C ASN A 140 -17.84 -8.21 5.03
N GLY A 141 -16.85 -8.42 5.91
CA GLY A 141 -16.55 -9.72 6.50
C GLY A 141 -15.68 -10.64 5.64
N THR A 142 -15.29 -10.23 4.43
CA THR A 142 -14.49 -11.02 3.48
C THR A 142 -13.09 -10.45 3.32
N LYS A 143 -12.06 -11.29 3.45
CA LYS A 143 -10.67 -10.86 3.27
C LYS A 143 -10.29 -10.90 1.78
N LEU A 144 -9.34 -10.06 1.37
CA LEU A 144 -8.83 -10.14 0.01
C LEU A 144 -8.14 -11.48 -0.28
N GLY A 145 -7.49 -12.05 0.73
CA GLY A 145 -6.87 -13.38 0.67
C GLY A 145 -7.85 -14.55 0.58
N ASP A 146 -9.14 -14.33 0.86
CA ASP A 146 -10.18 -15.35 0.62
C ASP A 146 -10.45 -15.52 -0.89
N PHE A 147 -10.04 -14.55 -1.71
CA PHE A 147 -10.03 -14.65 -3.16
C PHE A 147 -8.67 -15.15 -3.64
N GLU A 148 -8.54 -16.46 -3.87
CA GLU A 148 -7.25 -17.08 -4.20
C GLU A 148 -6.53 -16.42 -5.39
N TYR A 149 -7.28 -15.97 -6.40
CA TYR A 149 -6.71 -15.25 -7.55
C TYR A 149 -6.04 -13.92 -7.18
N CYS A 150 -6.40 -13.29 -6.07
CA CYS A 150 -5.73 -12.09 -5.55
C CYS A 150 -4.38 -12.41 -4.87
N THR A 151 -4.11 -13.68 -4.57
CA THR A 151 -2.93 -14.12 -3.80
C THR A 151 -1.76 -14.57 -4.68
N THR A 152 -1.97 -14.70 -6.00
CA THR A 152 -0.91 -15.16 -6.90
C THR A 152 0.17 -14.10 -7.09
N ASP A 153 1.42 -14.55 -7.16
CA ASP A 153 2.57 -13.70 -7.49
C ASP A 153 2.37 -12.95 -8.81
N LEU A 154 1.83 -13.63 -9.83
CA LEU A 154 1.58 -13.02 -11.14
C LEU A 154 0.66 -11.80 -11.02
N PHE A 155 -0.44 -11.92 -10.29
CA PHE A 155 -1.39 -10.84 -10.17
C PHE A 155 -0.84 -9.68 -9.32
N ILE A 156 -0.15 -10.00 -8.22
CA ILE A 156 0.52 -9.01 -7.38
C ILE A 156 1.56 -8.23 -8.20
N TYR A 157 2.39 -8.91 -8.99
CA TYR A 157 3.38 -8.25 -9.84
C TYR A 157 2.73 -7.44 -10.96
N LEU A 158 1.64 -7.93 -11.57
CA LEU A 158 0.88 -7.16 -12.54
C LEU A 158 0.39 -5.84 -11.92
N MET A 159 -0.22 -5.90 -10.73
CA MET A 159 -0.68 -4.69 -10.03
C MET A 159 0.47 -3.73 -9.76
N ASN A 160 1.60 -4.23 -9.26
CA ASN A 160 2.77 -3.40 -8.98
C ASN A 160 3.32 -2.73 -10.23
N THR A 161 3.31 -3.41 -11.39
CA THR A 161 3.76 -2.80 -12.66
C THR A 161 2.85 -1.67 -13.12
N VAL A 162 1.53 -1.78 -12.92
CA VAL A 162 0.59 -0.69 -13.21
C VAL A 162 0.85 0.50 -12.29
N ILE A 163 1.00 0.27 -10.99
CA ILE A 163 1.28 1.33 -10.01
C ILE A 163 2.63 2.01 -10.31
N LEU A 164 3.67 1.24 -10.60
CA LEU A 164 4.96 1.78 -11.04
C LEU A 164 4.81 2.62 -12.32
N GLY A 165 4.01 2.17 -13.28
CA GLY A 165 3.70 2.95 -14.49
C GLY A 165 3.03 4.29 -14.16
N CYS A 166 2.12 4.31 -13.20
CA CYS A 166 1.45 5.54 -12.74
C CYS A 166 2.41 6.55 -12.11
N GLU A 167 3.31 6.10 -11.22
CA GLU A 167 4.19 6.99 -10.44
C GLU A 167 5.53 7.31 -11.13
N ILE A 168 6.02 6.45 -12.04
CA ILE A 168 7.34 6.62 -12.68
C ILE A 168 7.22 7.13 -14.12
N LEU A 169 6.21 6.66 -14.86
CA LEU A 169 6.05 6.97 -16.28
C LEU A 169 4.93 8.00 -16.53
N ASP A 170 4.36 8.56 -15.45
CA ASP A 170 3.18 9.44 -15.49
C ASP A 170 2.00 8.85 -16.30
N ALA A 171 1.88 7.52 -16.31
CA ALA A 171 0.91 6.81 -17.16
C ALA A 171 -0.54 6.87 -16.65
N ARG A 172 -0.77 7.43 -15.46
CA ARG A 172 -2.06 7.37 -14.75
C ARG A 172 -3.22 7.95 -15.55
N GLU A 173 -3.04 9.11 -16.17
CA GLU A 173 -4.09 9.72 -17.00
C GLU A 173 -4.46 8.83 -18.19
N THR A 174 -3.46 8.22 -18.82
CA THR A 174 -3.66 7.25 -19.91
C THR A 174 -4.43 6.03 -19.42
N TYR A 175 -4.07 5.47 -18.26
CA TYR A 175 -4.78 4.32 -17.70
C TYR A 175 -6.21 4.67 -17.27
N LEU A 176 -6.44 5.85 -16.69
CA LEU A 176 -7.79 6.33 -16.34
C LEU A 176 -8.68 6.49 -17.56
N LYS A 177 -8.17 7.06 -18.67
CA LYS A 177 -8.88 7.15 -19.96
C LYS A 177 -9.26 5.77 -20.51
N ASN A 178 -8.50 4.74 -20.15
CA ASN A 178 -8.71 3.36 -20.58
C ASN A 178 -9.18 2.45 -19.42
N ARG A 179 -9.75 3.01 -18.34
CA ARG A 179 -10.07 2.25 -17.11
C ARG A 179 -10.90 0.99 -17.40
N GLY A 180 -11.90 1.08 -18.26
CA GLY A 180 -12.76 -0.05 -18.62
C GLY A 180 -11.97 -1.23 -19.21
N PHE A 181 -10.96 -0.95 -20.04
CA PHE A 181 -10.07 -1.99 -20.57
C PHE A 181 -9.31 -2.71 -19.44
N PHE A 182 -8.79 -1.98 -18.45
CA PHE A 182 -8.10 -2.61 -17.32
C PHE A 182 -9.04 -3.44 -16.43
N VAL A 183 -10.29 -3.01 -16.26
CA VAL A 183 -11.31 -3.81 -15.56
C VAL A 183 -11.55 -5.13 -16.30
N ASP A 184 -11.66 -5.09 -17.63
CA ASP A 184 -11.80 -6.29 -18.45
C ASP A 184 -10.57 -7.20 -18.40
N VAL A 185 -9.35 -6.63 -18.35
CA VAL A 185 -8.10 -7.40 -18.17
C VAL A 185 -8.10 -8.15 -16.84
N VAL A 186 -8.49 -7.50 -15.74
CA VAL A 186 -8.55 -8.12 -14.41
C VAL A 186 -9.60 -9.25 -14.38
N LYS A 187 -10.79 -9.01 -14.95
CA LYS A 187 -11.83 -10.05 -15.08
C LYS A 187 -11.37 -11.22 -15.94
N PHE A 188 -10.65 -10.93 -17.03
CA PHE A 188 -10.10 -11.96 -17.90
C PHE A 188 -9.09 -12.83 -17.16
N TYR A 189 -8.25 -12.22 -16.32
CA TYR A 189 -7.35 -12.93 -15.42
C TYR A 189 -8.12 -13.85 -14.45
N PHE A 190 -9.15 -13.37 -13.75
CA PHE A 190 -9.97 -14.21 -12.85
C PHE A 190 -10.53 -15.44 -13.56
N LYS A 191 -11.14 -15.24 -14.72
CA LYS A 191 -11.69 -16.31 -15.56
C LYS A 191 -10.65 -17.36 -15.99
N TYR A 192 -9.38 -16.96 -16.15
CA TYR A 192 -8.30 -17.87 -16.55
C TYR A 192 -7.71 -18.60 -15.35
N TYR A 193 -7.60 -17.93 -14.20
CA TYR A 193 -7.23 -18.55 -12.94
C TYR A 193 -8.19 -19.70 -12.59
N GLU A 194 -9.50 -19.46 -12.61
CA GLU A 194 -10.52 -20.49 -12.32
C GLU A 194 -10.46 -21.71 -13.25
N LYS A 195 -9.94 -21.52 -14.48
CA LYS A 195 -9.76 -22.60 -15.45
C LYS A 195 -8.43 -23.34 -15.29
N GLY A 196 -7.62 -23.00 -14.29
CA GLY A 196 -6.27 -23.54 -14.08
C GLY A 196 -5.31 -23.18 -15.22
N LYS A 197 -5.61 -22.13 -15.99
CA LYS A 197 -4.78 -21.69 -17.13
C LYS A 197 -3.69 -20.71 -16.74
N VAL A 198 -3.76 -20.22 -15.51
CA VAL A 198 -2.79 -19.32 -14.89
C VAL A 198 -2.47 -19.92 -13.52
N LYS A 199 -1.19 -19.94 -13.17
CA LYS A 199 -0.66 -20.46 -11.91
C LYS A 199 -0.05 -19.32 -11.11
#